data_AF-A0A1G1YWL0-F1
#
_entry.id   AF-A0A1G1YWL0-F1
#
_cell.length_a   1.000
_cell.length_b   1.000
_cell.length_c   1.000
_cell.angle_alpha   90.00
_cell.angle_beta   90.00
_cell.angle_gamma   90.00
#
_symmetry.space_group_name_H-M   'P 1'
#
loop_
_entity.id
_entity.type
_entity.pdbx_description
1 polymer ?
#
loop_
_entity_poly.entity_id
_entity_poly.type
_entity_poly.pdbx_seq_one_letter_code
_entity_poly.pdbx_strand_id
1 'polypeptide(L)'
;MKTLIFFIKWLITLALIMLGFLAGDYFFHALRLEWNVPEYYFRNKIIYGTLWSIIALAVTYRLKNLWLRALIFSAIVASVLQIRYYFEGYPLDFVLIFLFIHFLILYILSGLIFWLMKYFK
;
A
#
# COMPACT_ATOMS: atom_id res chain seq x y z
N MET A 1 8.23 20.11 -19.73
CA MET A 1 8.06 20.58 -18.34
C MET A 1 6.84 19.98 -17.63
N LYS A 2 5.62 20.05 -18.19
CA LYS A 2 4.40 19.50 -17.56
C LYS A 2 4.45 17.98 -17.29
N THR A 3 4.98 17.20 -18.24
CA THR A 3 5.14 15.73 -18.09
C THR A 3 6.10 15.35 -16.95
N LEU A 4 7.20 16.10 -16.81
CA LEU A 4 8.18 15.89 -15.75
C LEU A 4 7.57 16.16 -14.37
N ILE A 5 6.86 17.28 -14.21
CA ILE A 5 6.17 17.62 -12.96
C ILE A 5 5.13 16.57 -12.60
N PHE A 6 4.36 16.10 -13.58
CA PHE A 6 3.40 15.02 -13.37
C PHE A 6 4.09 13.74 -12.86
N PHE A 7 5.17 13.33 -13.51
CA PHE A 7 5.93 12.14 -13.14
C PHE A 7 6.53 12.26 -11.73
N ILE A 8 7.10 13.42 -11.38
CA ILE A 8 7.63 13.69 -10.04
C ILE A 8 6.52 13.58 -8.99
N LYS A 9 5.36 14.20 -9.21
CA LYS A 9 4.22 14.10 -8.28
C LYS A 9 3.76 12.66 -8.10
N TRP A 10 3.75 11.90 -9.18
CA TRP A 10 3.37 10.49 -9.16
C TRP A 10 4.36 9.65 -8.34
N LEU A 11 5.67 9.87 -8.54
CA LEU A 11 6.72 9.21 -7.75
C LEU A 11 6.68 9.60 -6.27
N ILE A 12 6.47 10.87 -5.95
CA ILE A 12 6.34 11.33 -4.56
C ILE A 12 5.12 10.68 -3.91
N THR A 13 3.98 10.64 -4.60
CA THR A 13 2.76 9.98 -4.11
C THR A 13 3.03 8.50 -3.78
N LEU A 14 3.68 7.79 -4.71
CA LEU A 14 4.05 6.39 -4.51
C LEU A 14 4.99 6.22 -3.30
N ALA A 15 6.05 7.03 -3.22
CA ALA A 15 7.02 6.95 -2.14
C ALA A 15 6.38 7.20 -0.76
N LEU A 16 5.54 8.22 -0.63
CA LEU A 16 4.86 8.54 0.63
C LEU A 16 3.93 7.42 1.07
N ILE A 17 3.15 6.85 0.14
CA ILE A 17 2.26 5.73 0.44
C ILE A 17 3.06 4.49 0.85
N MET A 18 4.11 4.13 0.10
CA MET A 18 4.87 2.90 0.37
C MET A 18 5.71 2.98 1.64
N LEU A 19 6.34 4.12 1.92
CA LEU A 19 7.12 4.31 3.14
C LEU A 19 6.21 4.36 4.38
N GLY A 20 5.08 5.07 4.30
CA GLY A 20 4.12 5.09 5.39
C GLY A 20 3.48 3.73 5.64
N PHE A 21 3.17 2.99 4.56
CA PHE A 21 2.66 1.62 4.66
C PHE A 21 3.69 0.69 5.32
N LEU A 22 4.96 0.75 4.89
CA LEU A 22 6.03 -0.05 5.50
C LEU A 22 6.17 0.23 7.01
N ALA A 23 6.16 1.50 7.40
CA ALA A 23 6.26 1.88 8.81
C ALA A 23 5.06 1.37 9.63
N GLY A 24 3.84 1.52 9.11
CA GLY A 24 2.63 1.01 9.75
C GLY A 24 2.64 -0.52 9.85
N ASP A 25 2.94 -1.21 8.76
CA ASP A 25 3.05 -2.66 8.70
C ASP A 25 4.06 -3.21 9.71
N TYR A 26 5.25 -2.62 9.76
CA TYR A 26 6.29 -2.98 10.73
C TYR A 26 5.79 -2.81 12.17
N PHE A 27 5.13 -1.69 12.46
CA PHE A 27 4.55 -1.45 13.78
C PHE A 27 3.55 -2.55 14.17
N PHE A 28 2.61 -2.91 13.29
CA PHE A 28 1.62 -3.96 13.58
C PHE A 28 2.26 -5.33 13.79
N HIS A 29 3.25 -5.71 12.99
CA HIS A 29 4.00 -6.96 13.17
C HIS A 29 4.78 -7.00 14.51
N ALA A 30 5.16 -5.85 15.06
CA ALA A 30 5.83 -5.75 16.36
C ALA A 30 4.88 -5.81 17.57
N LEU A 31 3.55 -5.70 17.37
CA LEU A 31 2.59 -5.69 18.48
C LEU A 31 2.38 -7.05 19.14
N ARG A 32 2.59 -8.15 18.41
CA ARG A 32 2.36 -9.50 18.91
C ARG A 32 3.38 -10.49 18.36
N LEU A 33 3.81 -11.43 19.20
CA LEU A 33 4.75 -12.48 18.81
C LEU A 33 4.22 -13.36 17.67
N GLU A 34 2.93 -13.69 17.70
CA GLU A 34 2.23 -14.48 16.67
C GLU A 34 2.13 -13.78 15.31
N TRP A 35 2.35 -12.47 15.29
CA TRP A 35 2.35 -11.67 14.07
C TRP A 35 3.75 -11.39 13.56
N ASN A 36 4.80 -11.85 14.25
CA ASN A 36 6.15 -11.52 13.84
C ASN A 36 6.52 -12.24 12.52
N VAL A 37 7.20 -11.52 11.64
CA VAL A 37 7.70 -12.05 10.37
C VAL A 37 9.20 -11.81 10.27
N PRO A 38 9.97 -12.69 9.60
CA PRO A 38 11.40 -12.48 9.43
C PRO A 38 11.72 -11.15 8.74
N GLU A 39 12.84 -10.51 9.09
CA GLU A 39 13.18 -9.17 8.57
C GLU A 39 13.29 -9.11 7.03
N TYR A 40 13.78 -10.19 6.40
CA TYR A 40 13.86 -10.29 4.94
C TYR A 40 12.49 -10.14 4.27
N TYR A 41 11.41 -10.45 4.99
CA TYR A 41 10.04 -10.35 4.51
C TYR A 41 9.71 -8.90 4.16
N PHE A 42 10.06 -7.93 5.02
CA PHE A 42 9.80 -6.51 4.78
C PHE A 42 10.51 -6.00 3.52
N ARG A 43 11.75 -6.44 3.27
CA ARG A 43 12.51 -6.08 2.06
C ARG A 43 11.82 -6.61 0.80
N ASN A 44 11.38 -7.85 0.80
CA ASN A 44 10.72 -8.43 -0.37
C ASN A 44 9.30 -7.86 -0.56
N LYS A 45 8.62 -7.54 0.54
CA LYS A 45 7.29 -6.93 0.55
C LYS A 45 7.33 -5.52 -0.01
N ILE A 46 8.30 -4.69 0.36
CA ILE A 46 8.35 -3.32 -0.18
C ILE A 46 8.59 -3.33 -1.69
N ILE A 47 9.46 -4.20 -2.21
CA ILE A 47 9.69 -4.31 -3.66
C ILE A 47 8.39 -4.74 -4.35
N TYR A 48 7.80 -5.86 -3.91
CA TYR A 48 6.60 -6.42 -4.52
C TYR A 48 5.38 -5.50 -4.40
N GLY A 49 5.14 -4.95 -3.22
CA GLY A 49 4.07 -3.99 -2.95
C GLY A 49 4.24 -2.69 -3.72
N THR A 50 5.48 -2.22 -3.94
CA THR A 50 5.74 -1.05 -4.78
C THR A 50 5.37 -1.32 -6.23
N LEU A 51 5.77 -2.47 -6.80
CA LEU A 51 5.43 -2.84 -8.17
C LEU A 51 3.91 -2.89 -8.39
N TRP A 52 3.16 -3.48 -7.44
CA TRP A 52 1.70 -3.52 -7.53
C TRP A 52 1.05 -2.17 -7.26
N SER A 53 1.67 -1.32 -6.44
CA SER A 53 1.20 0.06 -6.23
C SER A 53 1.38 0.93 -7.47
N ILE A 54 2.41 0.70 -8.29
CA ILE A 54 2.54 1.33 -9.61
C ILE A 54 1.33 1.00 -10.49
N ILE A 55 0.99 -0.29 -10.58
CA ILE A 55 -0.15 -0.77 -11.37
C ILE A 55 -1.46 -0.20 -10.81
N ALA A 56 -1.67 -0.25 -9.50
CA ALA A 56 -2.86 0.27 -8.85
C ALA A 56 -3.01 1.80 -9.01
N LEU A 57 -1.92 2.56 -8.92
CA LEU A 57 -1.93 4.01 -9.20
C LEU A 57 -2.29 4.31 -10.65
N ALA A 58 -1.81 3.49 -11.59
CA ALA A 58 -2.18 3.61 -13.00
C ALA A 58 -3.66 3.27 -13.20
N VAL A 59 -4.16 2.13 -12.72
CA VAL A 59 -5.58 1.75 -12.87
C VAL A 59 -6.51 2.83 -12.29
N THR A 60 -6.13 3.45 -11.18
CA THR A 60 -6.96 4.41 -10.46
C THR A 60 -6.76 5.88 -10.88
N TYR A 61 -5.87 6.19 -11.84
CA TYR A 61 -5.46 7.58 -12.11
C TYR A 61 -6.61 8.49 -12.58
N ARG A 62 -7.61 7.92 -13.28
CA ARG A 62 -8.76 8.67 -13.83
C ARG A 62 -9.87 8.91 -12.80
N LEU A 63 -9.79 8.31 -11.62
CA LEU A 63 -10.82 8.43 -10.60
C LEU A 63 -10.73 9.79 -9.92
N LYS A 64 -11.76 10.61 -10.13
CA LYS A 64 -11.88 11.95 -9.52
C LYS A 64 -12.25 11.90 -8.05
N ASN A 65 -12.99 10.88 -7.62
CA ASN A 65 -13.30 10.65 -6.22
C ASN A 65 -12.08 10.01 -5.54
N LEU A 66 -11.40 10.79 -4.69
CA LEU A 66 -10.15 10.41 -4.06
C LEU A 66 -10.31 9.26 -3.05
N TRP A 67 -11.46 9.17 -2.37
CA TRP A 67 -11.74 8.08 -1.43
C TRP A 67 -12.07 6.79 -2.17
N LEU A 68 -12.83 6.85 -3.27
CA LEU A 68 -13.02 5.69 -4.14
C LEU A 68 -11.68 5.23 -4.75
N ARG A 69 -10.83 6.19 -5.12
CA ARG A 69 -9.47 5.92 -5.61
C ARG A 69 -8.64 5.19 -4.56
N ALA A 70 -8.64 5.67 -3.32
CA ALA A 70 -7.96 5.03 -2.20
C ALA A 70 -8.50 3.64 -1.91
N LEU A 71 -9.83 3.45 -1.97
CA LEU A 71 -10.47 2.16 -1.74
C LEU A 71 -10.01 1.12 -2.76
N ILE A 72 -10.09 1.44 -4.06
CA ILE A 72 -9.68 0.52 -5.12
C ILE A 72 -8.16 0.28 -5.08
N PHE A 73 -7.37 1.34 -4.87
CA PHE A 73 -5.92 1.22 -4.72
C PHE A 73 -5.55 0.24 -3.60
N SER A 74 -6.16 0.42 -2.43
CA SER A 74 -5.88 -0.39 -1.24
C SER A 74 -6.37 -1.82 -1.39
N ALA A 75 -7.54 -2.02 -2.00
CA ALA A 75 -8.05 -3.35 -2.30
C ALA A 75 -7.10 -4.15 -3.21
N ILE A 76 -6.57 -3.52 -4.27
CA ILE A 76 -5.62 -4.17 -5.19
C ILE A 76 -4.34 -4.54 -4.44
N VAL A 77 -3.71 -3.57 -3.78
CA VAL A 77 -2.39 -3.76 -3.16
C VAL A 77 -2.48 -4.74 -1.99
N ALA A 78 -3.44 -4.57 -1.06
CA ALA A 78 -3.60 -5.46 0.08
C ALA A 78 -3.90 -6.90 -0.36
N SER A 79 -4.82 -7.10 -1.31
CA SER A 79 -5.15 -8.45 -1.79
C SER A 79 -3.94 -9.17 -2.38
N VAL A 80 -3.13 -8.46 -3.17
CA VAL A 80 -1.95 -9.06 -3.80
C VAL A 80 -0.85 -9.39 -2.79
N LEU A 81 -0.60 -8.50 -1.81
CA LEU A 81 0.29 -8.82 -0.68
C LEU A 81 -0.20 -10.04 0.09
N GLN A 82 -1.51 -10.19 0.21
CA GLN A 82 -2.11 -11.25 0.99
C GLN A 82 -2.14 -12.61 0.30
N ILE A 83 -2.37 -12.61 -1.02
CA ILE A 83 -2.20 -13.79 -1.86
C ILE A 83 -0.78 -14.35 -1.72
N ARG A 84 0.22 -13.46 -1.66
CA ARG A 84 1.60 -13.88 -1.44
C ARG A 84 1.80 -14.55 -0.07
N TYR A 85 1.26 -13.99 1.01
CA TYR A 85 1.33 -14.64 2.32
C TYR A 85 0.71 -16.04 2.32
N TYR A 86 -0.44 -16.19 1.66
CA TYR A 86 -1.09 -17.48 1.52
C TYR A 86 -0.18 -18.50 0.81
N PHE A 87 0.46 -18.11 -0.30
CA PHE A 87 1.39 -18.98 -1.02
C PHE A 87 2.74 -19.24 -0.30
N GLU A 88 3.14 -18.35 0.62
CA GLU A 88 4.30 -18.57 1.49
C GLU A 88 3.99 -19.51 2.67
N GLY A 89 2.75 -19.99 2.80
CA GLY A 89 2.35 -20.99 3.80
C GLY A 89 1.91 -20.42 5.14
N TYR A 90 1.57 -19.13 5.20
CA TYR A 90 1.06 -18.53 6.43
C TYR A 90 -0.36 -19.02 6.74
N PRO A 91 -0.71 -19.18 8.04
CA PRO A 91 -2.05 -19.55 8.47
C PRO A 91 -3.15 -18.62 7.92
N LEU A 92 -4.32 -19.18 7.56
CA LEU A 92 -5.39 -18.40 6.91
C LEU A 92 -5.94 -17.27 7.80
N ASP A 93 -5.99 -17.48 9.11
CA ASP A 93 -6.38 -16.47 10.10
C ASP A 93 -5.41 -15.29 10.12
N PHE A 94 -4.10 -15.56 10.17
CA PHE A 94 -3.08 -14.52 10.00
C PHE A 94 -3.30 -13.79 8.67
N VAL A 95 -3.57 -14.55 7.61
CA VAL A 95 -3.74 -14.00 6.27
C VAL A 95 -4.94 -13.03 6.21
N LEU A 96 -6.08 -13.41 6.80
CA LEU A 96 -7.27 -12.57 6.79
C LEU A 96 -7.15 -11.35 7.72
N ILE A 97 -6.49 -11.50 8.87
CA ILE A 97 -6.23 -10.39 9.79
C ILE A 97 -5.35 -9.34 9.10
N PHE A 98 -4.25 -9.78 8.48
CA PHE A 98 -3.34 -8.87 7.79
C PHE A 98 -3.93 -8.30 6.51
N LEU A 99 -4.85 -8.99 5.83
CA LEU A 99 -5.63 -8.41 4.74
C LEU A 99 -6.33 -7.13 5.20
N PHE A 100 -7.02 -7.23 6.33
CA PHE A 100 -7.81 -6.13 6.88
C PHE A 100 -6.91 -5.00 7.40
N ILE A 101 -5.85 -5.34 8.14
CA ILE A 101 -4.88 -4.35 8.64
C ILE A 101 -4.24 -3.61 7.46
N HIS A 102 -3.75 -4.33 6.45
CA HIS A 102 -3.11 -3.73 5.28
C HIS A 102 -4.07 -2.85 4.51
N PHE A 103 -5.28 -3.35 4.28
CA PHE A 103 -6.32 -2.58 3.61
C PHE A 103 -6.59 -1.26 4.34
N LEU A 104 -6.76 -1.29 5.67
CA LEU A 104 -7.04 -0.08 6.44
C LEU A 104 -5.88 0.91 6.43
N ILE A 105 -4.64 0.45 6.64
CA ILE A 105 -3.46 1.33 6.60
C ILE A 105 -3.36 1.99 5.22
N LEU A 106 -3.44 1.19 4.15
CA LEU A 106 -3.36 1.69 2.78
C LEU A 106 -4.51 2.64 2.48
N TYR A 107 -5.72 2.35 2.93
CA TYR A 107 -6.91 3.15 2.63
C TYR A 107 -6.81 4.54 3.26
N ILE A 108 -6.47 4.60 4.55
CA ILE A 108 -6.32 5.86 5.28
C ILE A 108 -5.15 6.65 4.69
N LEU A 109 -3.99 6.01 4.52
CA LEU A 109 -2.78 6.66 4.06
C LEU A 109 -2.92 7.16 2.61
N SER A 110 -3.35 6.31 1.68
CA SER A 110 -3.53 6.71 0.29
C SER A 110 -4.64 7.76 0.15
N GLY A 111 -5.73 7.67 0.92
CA GLY A 111 -6.78 8.68 0.97
C GLY A 111 -6.25 10.06 1.38
N LEU A 112 -5.46 10.10 2.46
CA LEU A 112 -4.82 11.33 2.92
C LEU A 112 -3.85 11.90 1.88
N ILE A 113 -2.97 11.07 1.33
CA ILE A 113 -1.99 11.51 0.32
C ILE A 113 -2.69 12.00 -0.95
N PHE A 114 -3.68 11.27 -1.46
CA PHE A 114 -4.45 11.72 -2.64
C PHE A 114 -5.16 13.04 -2.38
N TRP A 115 -5.71 13.23 -1.18
CA TRP A 115 -6.33 14.48 -0.76
C TRP A 115 -5.31 15.63 -0.72
N LEU A 116 -4.16 15.44 -0.08
CA LEU A 116 -3.09 16.45 -0.01
C LEU A 116 -2.60 16.84 -1.42
N MET A 117 -2.31 15.85 -2.27
CA MET A 117 -1.78 16.07 -3.62
C MET A 117 -2.72 16.86 -4.54
N LYS A 118 -4.03 16.91 -4.23
CA LYS A 118 -4.98 17.78 -4.94
C LYS A 118 -4.68 19.27 -4.77
N TYR A 119 -4.10 19.67 -3.63
CA TYR A 119 -3.82 21.06 -3.28
C TYR A 119 -2.43 21.52 -3.74
N PHE A 120 -1.51 20.58 -3.97
CA PHE A 120 -0.21 20.86 -4.60
C PHE A 120 -0.38 20.97 -6.12
N LYS A 121 -0.79 22.16 -6.61
CA LYS A 121 -0.86 22.48 -8.04
C LYS A 121 0.51 22.73 -8.65
#